data_AF-A0A652JUM6-F1
#
_entry.id   AF-A0A652JUM6-F1
#
_cell.length_a   1.000
_cell.length_b   1.000
_cell.length_c   1.000
_cell.angle_alpha   90.00
_cell.angle_beta   90.00
_cell.angle_gamma   90.00
#
_symmetry.space_group_name_H-M   'P 1'
#
loop_
_entity.id
_entity.type
_entity.pdbx_description
1 polymer ?
#
loop_
_entity_poly.entity_id
_entity_poly.type
_entity_poly.pdbx_seq_one_letter_code
_entity_poly.pdbx_strand_id
1 'polypeptide(L)' 'MNGAIAVVGIGADGWDGLPENSRRVLGTAEVLIGAPRQLDLL' A
#
# COMPACT_ATOMS: atom_id res chain seq x y z
N MET A 1 20.25 11.31 3.10
CA MET A 1 18.85 11.15 2.63
C MET A 1 18.54 9.68 2.75
N ASN A 2 17.85 9.25 3.82
CA ASN A 2 17.41 7.86 3.94
C ASN A 2 15.89 7.84 3.83
N GLY A 3 15.39 7.42 2.66
CA GLY A 3 14.00 7.03 2.50
C GLY A 3 13.81 5.58 2.96
N ALA A 4 12.68 5.28 3.60
CA ALA A 4 12.29 3.91 3.92
C ALA A 4 11.43 3.34 2.78
N ILE A 5 11.64 2.07 2.45
CA ILE A 5 10.79 1.34 1.52
C ILE A 5 10.00 0.31 2.34
N ALA A 6 8.67 0.37 2.23
CA ALA A 6 7.78 -0.64 2.78
C ALA A 6 7.13 -1.42 1.63
N VAL A 7 6.97 -2.73 1.80
CA VAL A 7 6.30 -3.61 0.85
C VAL A 7 5.00 -4.10 1.48
N VAL A 8 3.86 -3.77 0.86
CA VAL A 8 2.53 -4.15 1.32
C VAL A 8 1.88 -5.05 0.26
N GLY A 9 1.38 -6.21 0.68
CA GLY A 9 0.52 -7.05 -0.18
C GLY A 9 -0.92 -6.55 -0.14
N ILE A 10 -1.48 -6.13 -1.29
CA ILE A 10 -2.85 -5.58 -1.38
C ILE A 10 -3.96 -6.64 -1.25
N GLY A 11 -3.65 -7.91 -1.56
CA GLY A 11 -4.65 -8.98 -1.57
C GLY A 11 -5.71 -8.82 -2.67
N ALA A 12 -6.75 -9.65 -2.63
CA ALA A 12 -7.88 -9.57 -3.57
C ALA A 12 -9.00 -8.65 -3.08
N ASP A 13 -9.11 -8.46 -1.76
CA ASP A 13 -10.16 -7.68 -1.10
C ASP A 13 -9.86 -6.17 -1.04
N GLY A 14 -8.70 -5.75 -1.57
CA GLY A 14 -8.30 -4.34 -1.66
C GLY A 14 -8.19 -3.65 -0.30
N TRP A 15 -8.41 -2.34 -0.29
CA TRP A 15 -8.32 -1.48 0.89
C TRP A 15 -9.07 -2.03 2.11
N ASP A 16 -10.27 -2.55 1.91
CA ASP A 16 -11.15 -3.06 2.98
C ASP A 16 -10.61 -4.33 3.65
N GLY A 17 -9.78 -5.10 2.96
CA GLY A 17 -9.10 -6.29 3.50
C GLY A 17 -7.77 -5.99 4.22
N LEU A 18 -7.24 -4.77 4.12
CA LEU A 18 -5.92 -4.46 4.66
C LEU A 18 -5.88 -4.38 6.20
N PRO A 19 -4.84 -4.95 6.84
CA PRO A 19 -4.55 -4.69 8.24
C PRO A 19 -4.30 -3.19 8.51
N GLU A 20 -4.62 -2.72 9.72
CA GLU A 20 -4.49 -1.31 10.09
C GLU A 20 -3.06 -0.77 9.86
N ASN A 21 -2.04 -1.56 10.18
CA ASN A 21 -0.64 -1.15 9.98
C ASN A 21 -0.33 -0.90 8.48
N SER A 22 -0.84 -1.76 7.60
CA SER A 22 -0.68 -1.61 6.15
C SER A 22 -1.38 -0.34 5.65
N ARG A 23 -2.60 -0.07 6.11
CA ARG A 23 -3.32 1.17 5.79
C ARG A 23 -2.58 2.42 6.28
N ARG A 24 -1.98 2.36 7.47
CA ARG A 24 -1.19 3.46 8.03
C ARG A 24 0.05 3.75 7.21
N VAL A 25 0.79 2.71 6.81
CA VAL A 25 1.96 2.84 5.93
C VAL A 25 1.56 3.50 4.62
N LEU A 26 0.51 2.99 3.95
CA LEU A 26 0.00 3.54 2.70
C LEU A 26 -0.46 5.00 2.85
N GLY A 27 -1.15 5.34 3.94
CA GLY A 27 -1.63 6.70 4.20
C GLY A 27 -0.53 7.73 4.49
N THR A 28 0.69 7.27 4.80
CA THR A 28 1.87 8.14 5.01
C THR A 28 2.87 8.10 3.88
N ALA A 29 2.69 7.21 2.90
CA ALA A 29 3.61 7.06 1.79
C ALA A 29 3.47 8.23 0.80
N GLU A 30 4.58 8.91 0.53
CA GLU A 30 4.62 9.99 -0.48
C GLU A 30 4.59 9.45 -1.91
N VAL A 31 5.03 8.21 -2.10
CA VAL A 31 5.12 7.55 -3.41
C VAL A 31 4.59 6.12 -3.30
N LEU A 32 3.69 5.76 -4.21
CA LEU A 32 3.19 4.39 -4.37
C LEU A 32 3.69 3.81 -5.69
N ILE A 33 4.19 2.57 -5.64
CA ILE A 33 4.71 1.84 -6.79
C ILE A 33 4.01 0.48 -6.84
N GLY A 34 3.35 0.16 -7.95
CA GLY A 34 2.63 -1.10 -8.13
C GLY A 34 2.13 -1.29 -9.56
N ALA A 35 1.66 -2.49 -9.89
CA ALA A 35 1.00 -2.74 -11.17
C ALA A 35 -0.42 -2.11 -11.17
N PRO A 36 -0.98 -1.74 -12.34
CA PRO A 36 -2.28 -1.05 -12.43
C PRO A 36 -3.39 -1.72 -11.60
N ARG A 37 -3.56 -3.04 -11.76
CA ARG A 37 -4.57 -3.82 -11.02
C ARG A 37 -4.47 -3.66 -9.50
N GLN A 38 -3.28 -3.53 -8.95
CA GLN A 38 -3.08 -3.42 -7.50
C GLN A 38 -3.35 -2.01 -6.99
N LEU A 39 -3.02 -1.00 -7.81
CA LEU A 39 -3.31 0.39 -7.52
C LEU A 39 -4.80 0.70 -7.63
N ASP A 40 -5.52 0.04 -8.53
CA ASP A 40 -6.98 0.15 -8.66
C ASP A 40 -7.77 -0.44 -7.46
N LEU A 41 -7.09 -1.19 -6.58
CA LEU A 41 -7.68 -1.81 -5.38
C LEU A 41 -7.41 -1.00 -4.09
N LEU A 42 -6.70 0.11 -4.19
CA LEU A 42 -6.45 1.06 -3.09
C LEU A 42 -7.55 2.10 -3.00
#